data_AF-A0A4P8KT24-F1
#
_entry.id   AF-A0A4P8KT24-F1
#
_cell.length_a   1.000
_cell.length_b   1.000
_cell.length_c   1.000
_cell.angle_alpha   90.00
_cell.angle_beta   90.00
_cell.angle_gamma   90.00
#
_symmetry.space_group_name_H-M   'P 1'
#
loop_
_entity.id
_entity.type
_entity.pdbx_description
1 polymer ?
#
loop_
_entity_poly.entity_id
_entity_poly.type
_entity_poly.pdbx_seq_one_letter_code
_entity_poly.pdbx_strand_id
1 'polypeptide(L)'
;MQTAEIQTGRRVVVVLEPGDEILTSLADACRRHGIAQAAISTFSGAFRTVRLIAAETPAADPEAPMPTAVDVPYTEGLGSGTITTASDGALVVHVHVAVGVKDDAARAYAGHLLSGETHYVVEVVLDEILAPVLERRPHPGSAGLPILQIAAATAP
;
A
#
# COMPACT_ATOMS: atom_id res chain seq x y z
N MET A 1 -15.64 0.32 -14.54
CA MET A 1 -15.94 0.16 -13.10
C MET A 1 -16.26 -1.30 -12.84
N GLN A 2 -15.65 -1.90 -11.82
CA GLN A 2 -15.95 -3.26 -11.36
C GLN A 2 -16.37 -3.19 -9.90
N THR A 3 -17.32 -4.02 -9.48
CA THR A 3 -17.79 -4.09 -8.09
C THR A 3 -18.14 -5.53 -7.74
N ALA A 4 -17.86 -5.93 -6.51
CA ALA A 4 -18.32 -7.18 -5.94
C ALA A 4 -18.49 -7.01 -4.42
N GLU A 5 -19.41 -7.75 -3.84
CA GLU A 5 -19.41 -7.97 -2.39
C GLU A 5 -18.18 -8.78 -2.02
N ILE A 6 -17.54 -8.43 -0.90
CA ILE A 6 -16.42 -9.19 -0.36
C ILE A 6 -16.90 -10.15 0.72
N GLN A 7 -16.40 -11.37 0.71
CA GLN A 7 -16.41 -12.23 1.87
C GLN A 7 -15.16 -11.93 2.70
N THR A 8 -15.36 -11.43 3.91
CA THR A 8 -14.24 -11.16 4.83
C THR A 8 -13.84 -12.40 5.61
N GLY A 9 -12.55 -12.48 5.91
CA GLY A 9 -11.98 -13.47 6.80
C GLY A 9 -11.62 -12.86 8.15
N ARG A 10 -10.39 -13.11 8.58
CA ARG A 10 -9.83 -12.62 9.85
C ARG A 10 -9.46 -11.14 9.76
N ARG A 11 -9.45 -10.49 10.92
CA ARG A 11 -8.87 -9.17 11.11
C ARG A 11 -7.58 -9.31 11.91
N VAL A 12 -6.47 -8.82 11.37
CA VAL A 12 -5.15 -8.95 11.97
C VAL A 12 -4.60 -7.55 12.26
N VAL A 13 -4.19 -7.34 13.51
CA VAL A 13 -3.40 -6.17 13.88
C VAL A 13 -1.93 -6.47 13.60
N VAL A 14 -1.25 -5.53 12.96
CA VAL A 14 0.21 -5.55 12.78
C VAL A 14 0.74 -4.30 13.44
N VAL A 15 1.61 -4.50 14.43
CA VAL A 15 2.33 -3.43 15.11
C VAL A 15 3.76 -3.50 14.59
N LEU A 16 4.20 -2.47 13.87
CA LEU A 16 5.57 -2.36 13.42
C LEU A 16 6.36 -1.59 14.48
N GLU A 17 7.53 -2.09 14.80
CA GLU A 17 8.44 -1.56 15.81
C GLU A 17 9.50 -0.65 15.18
N PRO A 18 10.23 0.16 15.98
CA PRO A 18 11.30 1.00 15.46
C PRO A 18 12.32 0.23 14.61
N GLY A 19 12.53 0.69 13.38
CA GLY A 19 13.46 0.08 12.42
C GLY A 19 12.83 -0.92 11.43
N ASP A 20 11.56 -1.32 11.63
CA ASP A 20 10.88 -2.20 10.68
C ASP A 20 10.65 -1.52 9.34
N GLU A 21 10.98 -2.20 8.24
CA GLU A 21 10.61 -1.78 6.89
C GLU A 21 9.16 -2.15 6.61
N ILE A 22 8.36 -1.15 6.22
CA ILE A 22 6.90 -1.24 6.25
C ILE A 22 6.36 -2.31 5.30
N LEU A 23 6.76 -2.27 4.02
CA LEU A 23 6.11 -3.09 3.00
C LEU A 23 6.45 -4.57 3.18
N THR A 24 7.70 -4.87 3.52
CA THR A 24 8.18 -6.23 3.81
C THR A 24 7.56 -6.79 5.09
N SER A 25 7.47 -5.99 6.16
CA SER A 25 6.80 -6.40 7.41
C SER A 25 5.32 -6.72 7.21
N LEU A 26 4.59 -5.96 6.38
CA LEU A 26 3.19 -6.25 6.04
C LEU A 26 3.06 -7.53 5.20
N ALA A 27 3.93 -7.72 4.21
CA ALA A 27 3.97 -8.96 3.44
C ALA A 27 4.27 -10.16 4.35
N ASP A 28 5.21 -10.05 5.28
CA ASP A 28 5.55 -11.12 6.22
C ASP A 28 4.43 -11.41 7.21
N ALA A 29 3.70 -10.39 7.68
CA ALA A 29 2.50 -10.59 8.49
C ALA A 29 1.46 -11.42 7.72
N CYS A 30 1.17 -11.07 6.46
CA CYS A 30 0.29 -11.85 5.61
C CYS A 30 0.78 -13.30 5.44
N ARG A 31 2.08 -13.53 5.21
CA ARG A 31 2.66 -14.88 5.13
C ARG A 31 2.45 -15.67 6.42
N ARG A 32 2.77 -15.09 7.58
CA ARG A 32 2.63 -15.74 8.90
C ARG A 32 1.20 -16.15 9.19
N HIS A 33 0.23 -15.34 8.77
CA HIS A 33 -1.19 -15.63 8.97
C HIS A 33 -1.83 -16.39 7.80
N GLY A 34 -1.12 -16.68 6.71
CA GLY A 34 -1.68 -17.32 5.52
C GLY A 34 -2.75 -16.48 4.83
N ILE A 35 -2.58 -15.15 4.80
CA ILE A 35 -3.48 -14.20 4.14
C ILE A 35 -2.96 -13.95 2.72
N ALA A 36 -3.75 -14.31 1.71
CA ALA A 36 -3.40 -14.11 0.30
C ALA A 36 -3.77 -12.71 -0.22
N GLN A 37 -4.77 -12.07 0.38
CA GLN A 37 -5.24 -10.75 -0.02
C GLN A 37 -5.96 -10.07 1.14
N ALA A 38 -5.81 -8.76 1.25
CA ALA A 38 -6.40 -7.98 2.32
C ALA A 38 -6.65 -6.53 1.91
N ALA A 39 -7.62 -5.89 2.56
CA ALA A 39 -7.71 -4.45 2.64
C ALA A 39 -6.98 -3.94 3.88
N ILE A 40 -6.40 -2.75 3.79
CA ILE A 40 -5.78 -2.07 4.92
C ILE A 40 -6.72 -0.96 5.38
N SER A 41 -7.53 -1.26 6.41
CA SER A 41 -8.53 -0.31 6.93
C SER A 41 -7.98 0.66 7.97
N THR A 42 -6.81 0.36 8.53
CA THR A 42 -6.09 1.28 9.41
C THR A 42 -4.62 1.19 9.09
N PHE A 43 -4.00 2.34 8.91
CA PHE A 43 -2.56 2.50 8.78
C PHE A 43 -2.25 3.88 9.34
N SER A 44 -1.59 3.93 10.49
CA SER A 44 -1.21 5.19 11.14
C SER A 44 0.10 4.99 11.87
N GLY A 45 0.98 5.99 11.82
CA GLY A 45 2.25 5.85 12.52
C GLY A 45 3.23 6.98 12.30
N ALA A 46 4.40 6.76 12.87
CA ALA A 46 5.58 7.60 12.74
C ALA A 46 6.64 6.89 11.92
N PHE A 47 7.23 7.60 10.96
CA PHE A 47 8.21 7.09 10.01
C PHE A 47 9.53 7.83 10.16
N ARG A 48 10.63 7.09 10.15
CA ARG A 48 11.97 7.69 10.12
C ARG A 48 12.26 8.24 8.74
N THR A 49 11.80 7.53 7.71
CA THR A 49 11.77 7.99 6.33
C THR A 49 10.64 7.30 5.60
N VAL A 50 10.04 8.00 4.64
CA VAL A 50 9.19 7.41 3.61
C VAL A 50 9.69 7.82 2.24
N ARG A 51 9.70 6.88 1.30
CA ARG A 51 9.94 7.16 -0.12
C ARG A 51 8.62 7.11 -0.87
N LEU A 52 8.23 8.22 -1.49
CA LEU A 52 6.94 8.38 -2.16
C LEU A 52 7.13 8.64 -3.65
N ILE A 53 6.30 8.04 -4.50
CA ILE A 53 6.10 8.56 -5.86
C ILE A 53 5.41 9.91 -5.73
N ALA A 54 6.19 10.97 -5.94
CA ALA A 54 5.77 12.36 -5.98
C ALA A 54 6.84 13.18 -6.69
N ALA A 55 6.52 14.44 -7.00
CA ALA A 55 7.45 15.37 -7.60
C ALA A 55 7.30 16.76 -6.96
N GLU A 56 8.42 17.48 -6.85
CA GLU A 56 8.43 18.88 -6.42
C GLU A 56 8.12 19.83 -7.57
N THR A 57 8.27 19.37 -8.81
CA THR A 57 7.98 20.10 -10.04
C THR A 57 6.82 19.45 -10.80
N PRO A 58 6.06 20.22 -11.60
CA PRO A 58 5.01 19.67 -12.44
C PRO A 58 5.52 18.54 -13.36
N ALA A 59 4.68 17.52 -13.56
CA ALA A 59 4.95 16.47 -14.54
C ALA A 59 4.97 17.06 -15.97
N ALA A 60 5.83 16.53 -16.83
CA ALA A 60 5.82 16.89 -18.25
C ALA A 60 4.56 16.38 -18.97
N ASP A 61 4.10 15.19 -18.59
CA ASP A 61 2.84 14.58 -19.03
C ASP A 61 2.08 14.10 -17.78
N PRO A 62 0.90 14.67 -17.46
CA PRO A 62 0.11 14.26 -16.30
C PRO A 62 -0.52 12.86 -16.44
N GLU A 63 -0.60 12.29 -17.65
CA GLU A 63 -1.16 10.96 -17.89
C GLU A 63 -0.10 9.85 -17.74
N ALA A 64 1.19 10.21 -17.90
CA ALA A 64 2.28 9.27 -17.73
C ALA A 64 2.56 8.97 -16.25
N PRO A 65 2.94 7.73 -15.91
CA PRO A 65 3.43 7.41 -14.58
C PRO A 65 4.59 8.32 -14.18
N MET A 66 4.53 8.87 -12.96
CA MET A 66 5.59 9.72 -12.44
C MET A 66 6.88 8.91 -12.28
N PRO A 67 7.99 9.29 -12.96
CA PRO A 67 9.24 8.55 -12.89
C PRO A 67 10.08 8.88 -11.65
N THR A 68 9.70 9.93 -10.90
CA THR A 68 10.45 10.43 -9.74
C THR A 68 9.85 9.95 -8.42
N ALA A 69 10.69 9.96 -7.40
CA ALA A 69 10.30 9.77 -6.02
C ALA A 69 11.00 10.77 -5.11
N VAL A 70 10.40 11.04 -3.96
CA VAL A 70 10.97 11.89 -2.91
C VAL A 70 11.14 11.08 -1.64
N ASP A 71 12.23 11.31 -0.91
CA ASP A 71 12.46 10.76 0.41
C ASP A 71 12.13 11.84 1.45
N VAL A 72 11.19 11.55 2.35
CA VAL A 72 10.71 12.50 3.36
C VAL A 72 11.04 11.95 4.76
N PRO A 73 11.95 12.58 5.51
CA PRO A 73 12.38 12.09 6.82
C PRO A 73 11.44 12.53 7.94
N TYR A 74 11.45 11.77 9.04
CA TYR A 74 10.80 12.08 10.32
C TYR A 74 9.37 12.59 10.19
N THR A 75 8.52 11.74 9.63
CA THR A 75 7.13 12.08 9.36
C THR A 75 6.16 11.33 10.26
N GLU A 76 4.96 11.84 10.39
CA GLU A 76 3.81 11.13 10.97
C GLU A 76 2.62 11.24 10.03
N GLY A 77 1.78 10.22 10.00
CA GLY A 77 0.64 10.26 9.10
C GLY A 77 -0.23 9.02 9.10
N LEU A 78 -1.01 8.92 8.03
CA LEU A 78 -1.99 7.89 7.81
C LEU A 78 -1.93 7.37 6.37
N GLY A 79 -2.51 6.19 6.16
CA GLY A 79 -2.60 5.60 4.83
C GLY A 79 -3.73 4.60 4.72
N SER A 80 -3.83 4.02 3.53
CA SER A 80 -4.67 2.88 3.24
C SER A 80 -4.14 2.19 1.99
N GLY A 81 -4.59 0.96 1.77
CA GLY A 81 -4.05 0.15 0.70
C GLY A 81 -4.73 -1.20 0.58
N THR A 82 -4.19 -2.00 -0.32
CA THR A 82 -4.58 -3.40 -0.50
C THR A 82 -3.34 -4.27 -0.65
N ILE A 83 -3.50 -5.53 -0.30
CA ILE A 83 -2.50 -6.58 -0.49
C ILE A 83 -3.13 -7.62 -1.40
N THR A 84 -2.39 -8.06 -2.41
CA THR A 84 -2.77 -9.13 -3.35
C THR A 84 -1.63 -10.12 -3.51
N THR A 85 -1.94 -11.35 -3.94
CA THR A 85 -0.92 -12.33 -4.33
C THR A 85 -0.72 -12.28 -5.85
N ALA A 86 0.52 -12.13 -6.30
CA ALA A 86 0.90 -12.22 -7.70
C ALA A 86 0.91 -13.68 -8.18
N SER A 87 0.97 -13.89 -9.49
CA SER A 87 0.94 -15.23 -10.09
C SER A 87 2.10 -16.14 -9.68
N ASP A 88 3.22 -15.57 -9.24
CA ASP A 88 4.39 -16.29 -8.72
C ASP A 88 4.30 -16.55 -7.20
N GLY A 89 3.19 -16.17 -6.56
CA GLY A 89 2.98 -16.29 -5.11
C GLY A 89 3.54 -15.13 -4.29
N ALA A 90 4.17 -14.13 -4.92
CA ALA A 90 4.66 -12.95 -4.19
C ALA A 90 3.50 -12.08 -3.69
N LEU A 91 3.60 -11.60 -2.46
CA LEU A 91 2.64 -10.62 -1.94
C LEU A 91 3.02 -9.22 -2.45
N VAL A 92 2.03 -8.56 -3.05
CA VAL A 92 2.12 -7.20 -3.56
C VAL A 92 1.36 -6.29 -2.60
N VAL A 93 2.12 -5.52 -1.82
CA VAL A 93 1.59 -4.53 -0.88
C VAL A 93 1.51 -3.18 -1.59
N HIS A 94 0.30 -2.64 -1.76
CA HIS A 94 0.07 -1.34 -2.40
C HIS A 94 -0.57 -0.39 -1.41
N VAL A 95 0.23 0.56 -0.92
CA VAL A 95 -0.20 1.55 0.06
C VAL A 95 -0.02 2.95 -0.50
N HIS A 96 -0.98 3.83 -0.21
CA HIS A 96 -0.82 5.26 -0.34
C HIS A 96 -0.85 5.87 1.05
N VAL A 97 -0.01 6.87 1.27
CA VAL A 97 0.09 7.56 2.55
C VAL A 97 -0.01 9.08 2.35
N ALA A 98 -0.47 9.76 3.39
CA ALA A 98 -0.35 11.20 3.58
C ALA A 98 0.37 11.42 4.91
N VAL A 99 1.51 12.11 4.87
CA VAL A 99 2.40 12.29 6.01
C VAL A 99 2.84 13.74 6.12
N GLY A 100 3.13 14.21 7.34
CA GLY A 100 3.72 15.53 7.58
C GLY A 100 5.03 15.41 8.34
N VAL A 101 6.00 16.26 8.02
CA VAL A 101 7.24 16.38 8.80
C VAL A 101 6.92 17.10 10.11
N LYS A 102 7.39 16.55 11.23
CA LYS A 102 6.97 16.97 12.58
C LYS A 102 7.12 18.46 12.88
N ASP A 103 8.14 19.09 12.33
CA ASP A 103 8.52 20.47 12.58
C ASP A 103 8.40 21.39 11.34
N ASP A 104 7.80 20.92 10.24
CA ASP A 104 7.65 21.70 9.00
C ASP A 104 6.21 22.18 8.79
N ALA A 105 5.73 23.04 9.70
CA ALA A 105 4.51 23.86 9.52
C ALA A 105 3.24 23.10 9.07
N ALA A 106 3.07 21.84 9.50
CA ALA A 106 1.97 20.96 9.08
C ALA A 106 1.87 20.73 7.56
N ARG A 107 2.97 20.91 6.82
CA ARG A 107 3.06 20.57 5.40
C ARG A 107 2.90 19.06 5.21
N ALA A 108 2.01 18.68 4.31
CA ALA A 108 1.76 17.29 3.97
C ALA A 108 2.43 16.87 2.66
N TYR A 109 2.95 15.65 2.65
CA TYR A 109 3.43 14.91 1.49
C TYR A 109 2.50 13.71 1.31
N ALA A 110 2.02 13.48 0.10
CA ALA A 110 1.12 12.37 -0.18
C ALA A 110 1.51 11.67 -1.48
N GLY A 111 1.40 10.34 -1.51
CA GLY A 111 1.76 9.57 -2.68
C GLY A 111 1.71 8.06 -2.46
N HIS A 112 2.10 7.34 -3.51
CA HIS A 112 2.31 5.90 -3.44
C HIS A 112 3.59 5.60 -2.66
N LEU A 113 3.51 4.75 -1.63
CA LEU A 113 4.64 4.37 -0.78
C LEU A 113 5.51 3.34 -1.49
N LEU A 114 6.76 3.69 -1.78
CA LEU A 114 7.78 2.80 -2.36
C LEU A 114 8.58 2.06 -1.29
N SER A 115 8.81 2.69 -0.15
CA SER A 115 9.44 2.11 1.04
C SER A 115 9.23 3.02 2.24
N GLY A 116 9.39 2.48 3.45
CA GLY A 116 9.52 3.32 4.63
C GLY A 116 10.03 2.55 5.84
N GLU A 117 10.65 3.28 6.76
CA GLU A 117 11.18 2.74 8.03
C GLU A 117 10.34 3.28 9.18
N THR A 118 9.89 2.38 10.06
CA THR A 118 9.12 2.74 11.25
C THR A 118 10.00 3.49 12.26
N HIS A 119 9.51 4.61 12.80
CA HIS A 119 10.23 5.39 13.81
C HIS A 119 9.85 5.00 15.24
N TYR A 120 8.58 5.15 15.61
CA TYR A 120 8.09 4.82 16.96
C TYR A 120 7.17 3.62 16.91
N VAL A 121 6.14 3.72 16.07
CA VAL A 121 5.18 2.65 15.80
C VAL A 121 4.51 2.93 14.46
N VAL A 122 4.18 1.88 13.73
CA VAL A 122 3.12 1.93 12.70
C VAL A 122 2.09 0.88 13.05
N GLU A 123 0.86 1.33 13.25
CA GLU A 123 -0.29 0.54 13.64
C GLU A 123 -1.13 0.25 12.39
N VAL A 124 -1.23 -1.03 12.03
CA VAL A 124 -1.92 -1.46 10.82
C VAL A 124 -2.97 -2.49 11.15
N VAL A 125 -4.14 -2.37 10.52
CA VAL A 125 -5.18 -3.39 10.56
C VAL A 125 -5.42 -3.95 9.16
N LEU A 126 -5.23 -5.26 9.03
CA LEU A 126 -5.47 -6.02 7.82
C LEU A 126 -6.83 -6.71 7.92
N ASP A 127 -7.70 -6.44 6.96
CA ASP A 127 -8.97 -7.15 6.77
C ASP A 127 -8.79 -8.18 5.66
N GLU A 128 -8.72 -9.46 6.02
CA GLU A 128 -8.59 -10.55 5.05
C GLU A 128 -9.79 -10.60 4.10
N ILE A 129 -9.51 -10.77 2.81
CA ILE A 129 -10.52 -10.95 1.77
C ILE A 129 -10.47 -12.41 1.29
N LEU A 130 -11.54 -13.16 1.47
CA LEU A 130 -11.64 -14.56 1.05
C LEU A 130 -12.20 -14.69 -0.38
N ALA A 131 -13.12 -13.80 -0.75
CA ALA A 131 -13.70 -13.72 -2.09
C ALA A 131 -14.16 -12.28 -2.39
N PRO A 132 -14.20 -11.86 -3.67
CA PRO A 132 -13.63 -12.56 -4.83
C PRO A 132 -12.10 -12.57 -4.79
N VAL A 133 -11.48 -13.27 -5.72
CA VAL A 133 -10.04 -13.15 -5.93
C VAL A 133 -9.74 -11.79 -6.55
N LEU A 134 -8.79 -11.08 -5.95
CA LEU A 134 -8.26 -9.81 -6.43
C LEU A 134 -6.89 -10.06 -7.06
N GLU A 135 -6.64 -9.41 -8.19
CA GLU A 135 -5.38 -9.52 -8.91
C GLU A 135 -4.94 -8.16 -9.45
N ARG A 136 -3.67 -8.07 -9.86
CA ARG A 136 -3.12 -6.88 -10.50
C ARG A 136 -2.74 -7.18 -11.93
N ARG A 137 -3.38 -6.50 -12.88
CA ARG A 137 -3.12 -6.66 -14.31
C ARG A 137 -3.02 -5.32 -15.00
N PRO A 138 -2.15 -5.16 -16.02
CA PRO A 138 -2.13 -3.97 -16.84
C PRO A 138 -3.49 -3.73 -17.49
N HIS A 139 -3.90 -2.47 -17.54
CA HIS A 139 -5.07 -2.02 -18.29
C HIS A 139 -4.58 -1.19 -19.49
N PRO A 140 -5.23 -1.24 -20.67
CA PRO A 140 -4.79 -0.46 -21.83
C PRO A 140 -4.63 1.05 -21.55
N GLY A 141 -5.46 1.58 -20.65
CA GLY A 141 -5.41 2.98 -20.20
C GLY A 141 -4.57 3.26 -18.94
N SER A 142 -3.74 2.33 -18.46
CA SER A 142 -2.91 2.54 -17.26
C SER A 142 -1.42 2.73 -17.57
N ALA A 143 -1.07 3.03 -18.83
CA ALA A 143 0.31 3.14 -19.28
C ALA A 143 1.19 1.92 -18.89
N GLY A 144 0.59 0.73 -18.88
CA GLY A 144 1.25 -0.52 -18.51
C GLY A 144 1.31 -0.81 -17.01
N LEU A 145 0.92 0.13 -16.13
CA LEU A 145 0.86 -0.11 -14.69
C LEU A 145 -0.20 -1.16 -14.35
N PRO A 146 0.15 -2.20 -13.57
CA PRO A 146 -0.84 -3.14 -13.07
C PRO A 146 -1.82 -2.46 -12.12
N ILE A 147 -3.11 -2.49 -12.46
CA ILE A 147 -4.19 -1.98 -11.61
C ILE A 147 -4.89 -3.14 -10.91
N LEU A 148 -5.56 -2.85 -9.79
CA LEU A 148 -6.39 -3.83 -9.10
C LEU A 148 -7.60 -4.21 -9.98
N GLN A 149 -7.85 -5.50 -10.10
CA GLN A 149 -9.00 -6.06 -10.82
C GLN A 149 -9.65 -7.15 -9.98
N ILE A 150 -10.96 -7.30 -10.11
CA ILE A 150 -11.70 -8.46 -9.63
C ILE A 150 -11.50 -9.56 -10.66
N ALA A 151 -10.87 -10.67 -10.25
CA ALA A 151 -10.66 -11.81 -11.13
C ALA A 151 -12.01 -12.36 -11.60
N ALA A 152 -12.09 -12.73 -12.88
CA ALA A 152 -13.26 -13.43 -13.38
C ALA A 152 -13.41 -14.76 -12.63
N ALA A 153 -14.64 -15.13 -12.27
CA ALA A 153 -14.90 -16.45 -11.72
C ALA A 153 -14.37 -17.50 -12.70
N THR A 154 -13.47 -18.37 -12.25
CA THR A 154 -13.09 -19.56 -13.02
C THR A 154 -14.34 -20.40 -13.18
N ALA A 155 -14.82 -20.57 -14.41
CA ALA A 155 -15.88 -21.53 -14.70
C ALA A 155 -15.42 -22.92 -14.22
N PRO A 156 -16.29 -23.70 -13.55
CA PRO A 156 -15.96 -25.03 -13.07
C PRO A 156 -15.57 -25.99 -14.18
#